data_AF-A0A651DMW6-F1
#
_entry.id   AF-A0A651DMW6-F1
#
_cell.length_a   1.000
_cell.length_b   1.000
_cell.length_c   1.000
_cell.angle_alpha   90.00
_cell.angle_beta   90.00
_cell.angle_gamma   90.00
#
_symmetry.space_group_name_H-M   'P 1'
#
loop_
_entity.id
_entity.type
_entity.pdbx_description
1 polymer ?
#
loop_
_entity_poly.entity_id
_entity_poly.type
_entity_poly.pdbx_seq_one_letter_code
_entity_poly.pdbx_strand_id
1 'polypeptide(L)'
;MKPAALMAGLALALFAALAIAPAPAEAQQRERQVEILPAQGILEITPQIRQRFGLFPEFEGFRRARLFLGEPGPVVLELEGERDGQVVRERRELTESDLEALRESLVEQLGLATTRQVFTQEGRGRLVLGQTFLGLGYHGWAVPVALDVDSSQGAVAAYLLTAGAHFYLPYRLTRDRTVTRAHQEFTNYQGSRGILAGLLIGNALQGDADEFGGGNRGRGTVAGGVVGGTLGSVAGFTAVDRWAPTQGTADLWGHMGDAGFASGAALAYIAGPYDSEEVERTANGFGYTESRTRNRQAGHLMTVAGHGAGLAAGAWLGTHRDYTSGNVSALRSATLLGAQTGITLTRIAGVEENRALLSGALAGGLLGIAGGDRLLLPVALDSGEGLLINAAHLAGAALALGTTYLIVDDFDDREVLYLSTSTLGSLLGAGLVWRAVSDDARGRSASASGTGGSRISGAGSTRVEVHPGALLQGWLHSGPERPIPTLLTVRF
;
A
#
# COMPACT_ATOMS: atom_id res chain seq x y z
N MET A 1 66.52 -14.77 8.87
CA MET A 1 66.07 -16.10 9.34
C MET A 1 65.12 -16.68 8.29
N LYS A 2 65.31 -17.95 7.91
CA LYS A 2 64.73 -18.53 6.69
C LYS A 2 63.23 -18.88 6.86
N PRO A 3 62.36 -18.55 5.88
CA PRO A 3 60.91 -18.82 5.93
C PRO A 3 60.52 -20.30 5.91
N ALA A 4 61.49 -21.21 5.76
CA ALA A 4 61.25 -22.66 5.77
C ALA A 4 60.98 -23.24 7.18
N ALA A 5 61.43 -22.57 8.25
CA ALA A 5 61.24 -23.07 9.62
C ALA A 5 59.83 -22.77 10.19
N LEU A 6 59.17 -21.71 9.70
CA LEU A 6 57.83 -21.32 10.14
C LEU A 6 56.73 -22.22 9.53
N MET A 7 56.94 -22.69 8.29
CA MET A 7 56.04 -23.61 7.60
C MET A 7 56.07 -25.03 8.20
N ALA A 8 57.24 -25.49 8.67
CA ALA A 8 57.36 -26.81 9.31
C ALA A 8 56.66 -26.86 10.70
N GLY A 9 56.66 -25.75 11.44
CA GLY A 9 55.94 -25.64 12.71
C GLY A 9 54.42 -25.62 12.55
N LEU A 10 53.91 -25.00 11.48
CA LEU A 10 52.47 -24.95 11.20
C LEU A 10 51.92 -26.31 10.73
N ALA A 11 52.71 -27.06 9.95
CA ALA A 11 52.33 -28.41 9.50
C ALA A 11 52.29 -29.43 10.65
N LEU A 12 53.19 -29.32 11.63
CA LEU A 12 53.20 -30.20 12.81
C LEU A 12 52.06 -29.88 13.79
N ALA A 13 51.67 -28.59 13.91
CA ALA A 13 50.50 -28.18 14.68
C ALA A 13 49.17 -28.61 14.03
N LEU A 14 49.09 -28.60 12.69
CA LEU A 14 47.92 -29.14 11.96
C LEU A 14 47.82 -30.67 12.09
N PHE A 15 48.94 -31.40 12.13
CA PHE A 15 48.90 -32.86 12.32
C PHE A 15 48.57 -33.28 13.75
N ALA A 16 48.96 -32.48 14.77
CA ALA A 16 48.57 -32.74 16.16
C ALA A 16 47.08 -32.45 16.43
N ALA A 17 46.45 -31.53 15.67
CA ALA A 17 45.02 -31.26 15.76
C ALA A 17 44.13 -32.34 15.08
N LEU A 18 44.70 -33.17 14.20
CA LEU A 18 43.98 -34.26 13.51
C LEU A 18 43.96 -35.60 14.28
N ALA A 19 44.59 -35.68 15.46
CA ALA A 19 44.63 -36.89 16.28
C ALA A 19 43.66 -36.86 17.48
N ILE A 20 42.66 -35.97 17.47
CA ILE A 20 41.54 -36.03 18.42
C ILE A 20 40.59 -37.09 17.89
N ALA A 21 40.66 -38.29 18.43
CA ALA A 21 39.68 -39.34 18.19
C ALA A 21 38.28 -38.77 18.49
N PRO A 22 37.31 -38.89 17.57
CA PRO A 22 35.95 -38.46 17.86
C PRO A 22 35.47 -39.25 19.07
N ALA A 23 35.10 -38.53 20.14
CA ALA A 23 34.29 -39.12 21.20
C ALA A 23 33.10 -39.82 20.52
N PRO A 24 32.68 -41.01 20.99
CA PRO A 24 31.53 -41.68 20.43
C PRO A 24 30.38 -40.66 20.37
N ALA A 25 29.95 -40.35 19.15
CA ALA A 25 28.83 -39.45 18.95
C ALA A 25 27.64 -40.10 19.65
N GLU A 26 27.32 -39.61 20.85
CA GLU A 26 26.01 -39.84 21.44
C GLU A 26 25.01 -39.54 20.33
N ALA A 27 24.19 -40.53 20.00
CA ALA A 27 23.22 -40.44 18.93
C ALA A 27 22.38 -39.18 19.19
N GLN A 28 22.73 -38.08 18.51
CA GLN A 28 21.98 -36.84 18.58
C GLN A 28 20.62 -37.15 17.99
N GLN A 29 19.64 -37.35 18.85
CA GLN A 29 18.23 -37.42 18.47
C GLN A 29 17.95 -36.16 17.66
N ARG A 30 17.77 -36.34 16.35
CA ARG A 30 17.40 -35.25 15.45
C ARG A 30 15.92 -35.00 15.66
N GLU A 31 15.62 -33.84 16.21
CA GLU A 31 14.25 -33.38 16.42
C GLU A 31 13.92 -32.36 15.34
N ARG A 32 12.81 -32.58 14.66
CA ARG A 32 12.33 -31.67 13.63
C ARG A 32 11.23 -30.80 14.21
N GLN A 33 11.41 -29.48 14.20
CA GLN A 33 10.33 -28.56 14.58
C GLN A 33 9.17 -28.70 13.58
N VAL A 34 7.95 -28.75 14.12
CA VAL A 34 6.70 -28.86 13.37
C VAL A 34 5.74 -27.74 13.80
N GLU A 35 4.78 -27.42 12.92
CA GLU A 35 3.79 -26.38 13.19
C GLU A 35 2.81 -26.84 14.27
N ILE A 36 2.59 -25.95 15.26
CA ILE A 36 1.59 -26.15 16.31
C ILE A 36 0.20 -26.13 15.66
N LEU A 37 -0.04 -25.15 14.79
CA LEU A 37 -1.29 -24.97 14.06
C LEU A 37 -1.02 -24.81 12.56
N PRO A 38 -1.12 -25.90 11.79
CA PRO A 38 -0.77 -25.90 10.37
C PRO A 38 -1.63 -24.95 9.53
N ALA A 39 -2.94 -24.88 9.82
CA ALA A 39 -3.86 -24.02 9.08
C ALA A 39 -3.56 -22.51 9.24
N GLN A 40 -2.84 -22.13 10.30
CA GLN A 40 -2.48 -20.74 10.61
C GLN A 40 -0.97 -20.46 10.47
N GLY A 41 -0.16 -21.47 10.12
CA GLY A 41 1.29 -21.35 10.01
C GLY A 41 2.01 -20.99 11.31
N ILE A 42 1.44 -21.35 12.47
CA ILE A 42 2.03 -20.99 13.78
C ILE A 42 3.05 -22.05 14.19
N LEU A 43 4.33 -21.65 14.14
CA LEU A 43 5.49 -22.48 14.52
C LEU A 43 5.83 -22.42 16.01
N GLU A 44 5.49 -21.33 16.70
CA GLU A 44 5.73 -21.16 18.13
C GLU A 44 4.64 -20.32 18.80
N ILE A 45 4.34 -20.64 20.06
CA ILE A 45 3.48 -19.81 20.92
C ILE A 45 4.39 -18.89 21.71
N THR A 46 4.35 -17.59 21.41
CA THR A 46 5.11 -16.56 22.13
C THR A 46 4.39 -16.11 23.41
N PRO A 47 5.02 -15.33 24.31
CA PRO A 47 4.36 -14.83 25.51
C PRO A 47 3.13 -13.98 25.20
N GLN A 48 3.13 -13.28 24.07
CA GLN A 48 1.99 -12.48 23.61
C GLN A 48 0.82 -13.37 23.21
N ILE A 49 1.08 -14.45 22.45
CA ILE A 49 0.05 -15.44 22.08
C ILE A 49 -0.47 -16.12 23.35
N ARG A 50 0.43 -16.54 24.25
CA ARG A 50 0.07 -17.16 25.52
C ARG A 50 -0.86 -16.28 26.35
N GLN A 51 -0.42 -15.07 26.68
CA GLN A 51 -1.16 -14.14 27.54
C GLN A 51 -2.52 -13.78 26.94
N ARG A 52 -2.59 -13.72 25.61
CA ARG A 52 -3.78 -13.37 24.85
C ARG A 52 -4.86 -14.45 24.90
N PHE A 53 -4.47 -15.72 24.76
CA PHE A 53 -5.41 -16.84 24.71
C PHE A 53 -5.54 -17.57 26.05
N GLY A 54 -4.76 -17.17 27.06
CA GLY A 54 -4.75 -17.83 28.36
C GLY A 54 -4.13 -19.23 28.30
N LEU A 55 -3.15 -19.43 27.41
CA LEU A 55 -2.50 -20.72 27.22
C LEU A 55 -1.49 -20.99 28.33
N PHE A 56 -1.31 -22.26 28.68
CA PHE A 56 -0.32 -22.71 29.67
C PHE A 56 -0.31 -21.87 30.97
N PRO A 57 -1.46 -21.59 31.62
CA PRO A 57 -1.51 -20.77 32.82
C PRO A 57 -0.65 -21.33 33.95
N GLU A 58 -0.42 -22.65 33.96
CA GLU A 58 0.42 -23.36 34.94
C GLU A 58 1.92 -23.06 34.83
N PHE A 59 2.38 -22.47 33.71
CA PHE A 59 3.80 -22.27 33.44
C PHE A 59 4.25 -20.85 33.78
N GLU A 60 4.85 -20.66 34.97
CA GLU A 60 5.41 -19.36 35.38
C GLU A 60 6.62 -18.96 34.52
N GLY A 61 6.79 -17.64 34.29
CA GLY A 61 7.92 -17.13 33.52
C GLY A 61 7.97 -17.58 32.04
N PHE A 62 6.86 -18.00 31.45
CA PHE A 62 6.81 -18.50 30.07
C PHE A 62 7.50 -17.57 29.06
N ARG A 63 8.37 -18.17 28.23
CA ARG A 63 9.08 -17.52 27.12
C ARG A 63 8.60 -18.00 25.76
N ARG A 64 8.40 -19.30 25.55
CA ARG A 64 7.91 -19.86 24.27
C ARG A 64 7.42 -21.30 24.41
N ALA A 65 6.52 -21.71 23.53
CA ALA A 65 6.21 -23.13 23.29
C ALA A 65 6.51 -23.50 21.84
N ARG A 66 7.12 -24.66 21.62
CA ARG A 66 7.44 -25.21 20.29
C ARG A 66 7.07 -26.68 20.24
N LEU A 67 6.68 -27.13 19.06
CA LEU A 67 6.37 -28.53 18.81
C LEU A 67 7.49 -29.16 17.99
N PHE A 68 7.99 -30.30 18.44
CA PHE A 68 9.04 -31.07 17.79
C PHE A 68 8.54 -32.49 17.51
N LEU A 69 9.03 -33.09 16.43
CA LEU A 69 8.84 -34.49 16.10
C LEU A 69 10.19 -35.19 16.24
N GLY A 70 10.31 -36.13 17.18
CA GLY A 70 11.49 -36.98 17.28
C GLY A 70 11.50 -38.04 16.17
N GLU A 71 12.66 -38.41 15.63
CA GLU A 71 12.79 -39.58 14.74
C GLU A 71 13.42 -40.76 15.51
N PRO A 72 12.76 -41.94 15.62
CA PRO A 72 11.36 -42.32 15.36
C PRO A 72 10.51 -42.21 16.64
N GLY A 73 10.34 -40.99 17.15
CA GLY A 73 9.82 -40.71 18.49
C GLY A 73 8.46 -39.99 18.50
N PRO A 74 7.87 -39.82 19.71
CA PRO A 74 6.63 -39.09 19.89
C PRO A 74 6.78 -37.61 19.51
N VAL A 75 5.64 -36.94 19.34
CA VAL A 75 5.61 -35.47 19.24
C VAL A 75 5.91 -34.89 20.61
N VAL A 76 6.82 -33.92 20.69
CA VAL A 76 7.23 -33.28 21.94
C VAL A 76 6.86 -31.82 21.91
N LEU A 77 6.05 -31.39 22.87
CA LEU A 77 5.82 -29.98 23.17
C LEU A 77 6.89 -29.51 24.15
N GLU A 78 7.78 -28.64 23.68
CA GLU A 78 8.77 -27.98 24.51
C GLU A 78 8.22 -26.63 24.99
N LEU A 79 8.11 -26.48 26.31
CA LEU A 79 7.76 -25.25 27.01
C LEU A 79 9.04 -24.66 27.62
N GLU A 80 9.44 -23.48 27.18
CA GLU A 80 10.56 -22.74 27.75
C GLU A 80 10.04 -21.59 28.60
N GLY A 81 10.59 -21.43 29.80
CA GLY A 81 10.22 -20.37 30.74
C GLY A 81 11.33 -20.10 31.75
N GLU A 82 10.97 -19.39 32.82
CA GLU A 82 11.89 -18.95 33.86
C GLU A 82 11.32 -19.30 35.24
N ARG A 83 12.09 -20.04 36.03
CA ARG A 83 11.76 -20.39 37.42
C ARG A 83 13.01 -20.18 38.27
N ASP A 84 12.88 -19.44 39.37
CA ASP A 84 13.98 -19.08 40.28
C ASP A 84 15.19 -18.42 39.58
N GLY A 85 14.93 -17.58 38.57
CA GLY A 85 15.96 -16.87 37.79
C GLY A 85 16.76 -17.76 36.81
N GLN A 86 16.35 -19.02 36.63
CA GLN A 86 16.96 -19.94 35.67
C GLN A 86 15.99 -20.24 34.52
N VAL A 87 16.53 -20.38 33.32
CA VAL A 87 15.75 -20.81 32.15
C VAL A 87 15.49 -22.30 32.28
N VAL A 88 14.21 -22.67 32.40
CA VAL A 88 13.77 -24.06 32.51
C VAL A 88 13.06 -24.46 31.23
N ARG A 89 13.34 -25.68 30.77
CA ARG A 89 12.63 -26.31 29.64
C ARG A 89 11.87 -27.52 30.16
N GLU A 90 10.56 -27.51 30.00
CA GLU A 90 9.70 -28.66 30.25
C GLU A 90 9.34 -29.27 28.90
N ARG A 91 9.60 -30.57 28.77
CA ARG A 91 9.30 -31.32 27.55
C ARG A 91 8.15 -32.28 27.87
N ARG A 92 7.02 -32.09 27.18
CA ARG A 92 5.85 -32.96 27.30
C ARG A 92 5.73 -33.79 26.04
N GLU A 93 5.84 -35.10 26.16
CA GLU A 93 5.50 -36.00 25.08
C GLU A 93 3.98 -35.99 24.88
N LEU A 94 3.54 -35.76 23.66
CA LEU A 94 2.14 -35.72 23.27
C LEU A 94 1.84 -36.94 22.41
N THR A 95 0.74 -37.62 22.76
CA THR A 95 0.14 -38.58 21.83
C THR A 95 -0.51 -37.85 20.66
N GLU A 96 -0.83 -38.58 19.59
CA GLU A 96 -1.55 -38.01 18.45
C GLU A 96 -2.90 -37.39 18.87
N SER A 97 -3.62 -38.06 19.79
CA SER A 97 -4.86 -37.54 20.37
C SER A 97 -4.63 -36.29 21.23
N ASP A 98 -3.52 -36.20 21.98
CA ASP A 98 -3.22 -35.00 22.76
C ASP A 98 -2.88 -33.81 21.86
N LEU A 99 -2.19 -34.08 20.74
CA LEU A 99 -1.88 -33.06 19.75
C LEU A 99 -3.14 -32.56 19.06
N GLU A 100 -4.06 -33.45 18.69
CA GLU A 100 -5.36 -33.07 18.13
C GLU A 100 -6.18 -32.26 19.13
N ALA A 101 -6.27 -32.68 20.39
CA ALA A 101 -6.97 -31.93 21.43
C ALA A 101 -6.32 -30.57 21.73
N LEU A 102 -4.99 -30.49 21.71
CA LEU A 102 -4.25 -29.22 21.82
C LEU A 102 -4.59 -28.31 20.64
N ARG A 103 -4.62 -28.84 19.42
CA ARG A 103 -4.97 -28.07 18.21
C ARG A 103 -6.42 -27.61 18.23
N GLU A 104 -7.35 -28.47 18.60
CA GLU A 104 -8.77 -28.15 18.69
C GLU A 104 -9.03 -27.08 19.75
N SER A 105 -8.45 -27.23 20.95
CA SER A 105 -8.56 -26.21 22.01
C SER A 105 -7.91 -24.88 21.61
N LEU A 106 -6.77 -24.93 20.91
CA LEU A 106 -6.14 -23.73 20.36
C LEU A 106 -7.03 -23.08 19.29
N VAL A 107 -7.63 -23.85 18.38
CA VAL A 107 -8.54 -23.35 17.34
C VAL A 107 -9.81 -22.79 17.95
N GLU A 108 -10.36 -23.41 19.00
CA GLU A 108 -11.53 -22.90 19.72
C GLU A 108 -11.19 -21.60 20.44
N GLN A 109 -10.08 -21.54 21.17
CA GLN A 109 -9.63 -20.33 21.86
C GLN A 109 -9.23 -19.22 20.88
N LEU A 110 -8.61 -19.57 19.76
CA LEU A 110 -8.31 -18.65 18.67
C LEU A 110 -9.59 -18.20 17.97
N GLY A 111 -10.56 -19.09 17.77
CA GLY A 111 -11.86 -18.84 17.15
C GLY A 111 -12.71 -17.87 17.97
N LEU A 112 -12.75 -18.08 19.28
CA LEU A 112 -13.37 -17.16 20.25
C LEU A 112 -12.61 -15.83 20.32
N ALA A 113 -11.31 -15.83 20.02
CA ALA A 113 -10.49 -14.64 20.01
C ALA A 113 -10.34 -13.95 18.65
N THR A 114 -10.75 -14.57 17.54
CA THR A 114 -11.07 -13.85 16.29
C THR A 114 -12.25 -12.91 16.51
N THR A 115 -13.14 -13.23 17.45
CA THR A 115 -14.19 -12.32 17.93
C THR A 115 -13.68 -11.29 18.94
N ARG A 116 -12.63 -11.59 19.73
CA ARG A 116 -11.91 -10.60 20.55
C ARG A 116 -10.83 -9.91 19.74
N GLN A 117 -11.16 -8.79 19.10
CA GLN A 117 -10.23 -7.86 18.44
C GLN A 117 -8.81 -7.90 19.05
N VAL A 118 -7.95 -8.78 18.51
CA VAL A 118 -6.88 -8.34 17.66
C VAL A 118 -5.96 -7.22 18.16
N PHE A 119 -5.78 -6.89 19.47
CA PHE A 119 -4.88 -5.78 19.90
C PHE A 119 -3.50 -5.94 19.26
N THR A 120 -3.32 -5.24 18.14
CA THR A 120 -2.17 -5.23 17.24
C THR A 120 -1.89 -3.77 17.00
N GLN A 121 -0.61 -3.40 17.02
CA GLN A 121 -0.15 -2.03 16.89
C GLN A 121 0.77 -1.88 15.66
N GLU A 122 0.74 -2.87 14.75
CA GLU A 122 1.62 -2.92 13.58
C GLU A 122 1.40 -1.74 12.63
N GLY A 123 0.16 -1.23 12.52
CA GLY A 123 -0.16 -0.08 11.68
C GLY A 123 0.14 1.27 12.33
N ARG A 124 0.27 1.32 13.67
CA ARG A 124 0.32 2.59 14.41
C ARG A 124 1.47 3.50 13.98
N GLY A 125 2.68 2.94 13.84
CA GLY A 125 3.85 3.74 13.45
C GLY A 125 3.66 4.43 12.09
N ARG A 126 3.21 3.67 11.09
CA ARG A 126 2.95 4.19 9.74
C ARG A 126 1.73 5.09 9.67
N LEU A 127 0.71 4.87 10.51
CA LEU A 127 -0.44 5.75 10.62
C LEU A 127 -0.01 7.13 11.15
N VAL A 128 0.71 7.17 12.27
CA VAL A 128 1.22 8.41 12.86
C VAL A 128 2.12 9.14 11.88
N LEU A 129 3.02 8.42 11.21
CA LEU A 129 3.91 9.00 10.20
C LEU A 129 3.12 9.57 9.01
N GLY A 130 2.13 8.83 8.49
CA GLY A 130 1.29 9.29 7.39
C GLY A 130 0.49 10.54 7.73
N GLN A 131 -0.12 10.60 8.92
CA GLN A 131 -0.81 11.80 9.40
C GLN A 131 0.15 12.97 9.60
N THR A 132 1.37 12.72 10.10
CA THR A 132 2.42 13.75 10.21
C THR A 132 2.77 14.33 8.83
N PHE A 133 2.89 13.48 7.80
CA PHE A 133 3.12 13.95 6.42
C PHE A 133 1.95 14.76 5.86
N LEU A 134 0.69 14.40 6.15
CA LEU A 134 -0.46 15.22 5.78
C LEU A 134 -0.42 16.59 6.49
N GLY A 135 -0.08 16.56 7.79
CA GLY A 135 0.15 17.74 8.62
C GLY A 135 1.19 18.69 8.05
N LEU A 136 2.35 18.17 7.64
CA LEU A 136 3.44 18.96 7.07
C LEU A 136 3.18 19.39 5.62
N GLY A 137 2.56 18.52 4.82
CA GLY A 137 2.44 18.69 3.37
C GLY A 137 1.23 19.53 2.93
N TYR A 138 0.08 19.36 3.57
CA TYR A 138 -1.13 20.11 3.23
C TYR A 138 -1.62 20.97 4.39
N HIS A 139 -1.97 20.36 5.52
CA HIS A 139 -2.66 21.09 6.61
C HIS A 139 -1.82 22.22 7.19
N GLY A 140 -0.51 22.08 7.28
CA GLY A 140 0.39 23.06 7.88
C GLY A 140 0.30 24.43 7.23
N TRP A 141 0.30 24.52 5.89
CA TRP A 141 0.13 25.81 5.19
C TRP A 141 -1.34 26.13 4.93
N ALA A 142 -2.20 25.12 4.77
CA ALA A 142 -3.60 25.32 4.46
C ALA A 142 -4.39 25.92 5.63
N VAL A 143 -4.10 25.53 6.87
CA VAL A 143 -4.78 26.06 8.07
C VAL A 143 -4.61 27.57 8.24
N PRO A 144 -3.39 28.16 8.22
CA PRO A 144 -3.26 29.61 8.34
C PRO A 144 -3.92 30.38 7.19
N VAL A 145 -3.90 29.84 5.96
CA VAL A 145 -4.60 30.43 4.81
C VAL A 145 -6.13 30.39 5.01
N ALA A 146 -6.67 29.26 5.48
CA ALA A 146 -8.09 29.12 5.78
C ALA A 146 -8.54 30.11 6.87
N LEU A 147 -7.70 30.32 7.89
CA LEU A 147 -7.99 31.18 9.05
C LEU A 147 -7.72 32.68 8.86
N ASP A 148 -7.26 33.13 7.68
CA ASP A 148 -6.83 34.53 7.44
C ASP A 148 -5.68 35.02 8.33
N VAL A 149 -4.69 34.18 8.57
CA VAL A 149 -3.60 34.62 9.44
C VAL A 149 -2.64 35.53 8.66
N ASP A 150 -2.92 36.84 8.68
CA ASP A 150 -2.15 37.86 7.95
C ASP A 150 -0.72 38.05 8.50
N SER A 151 -0.52 37.82 9.79
CA SER A 151 0.80 37.98 10.42
C SER A 151 1.72 36.81 10.07
N SER A 152 2.93 37.12 9.61
CA SER A 152 3.95 36.09 9.32
C SER A 152 4.27 35.22 10.54
N GLN A 153 4.35 35.83 11.73
CA GLN A 153 4.54 35.11 13.00
C GLN A 153 3.36 34.18 13.29
N GLY A 154 2.12 34.65 13.10
CA GLY A 154 0.93 33.83 13.29
C GLY A 154 0.85 32.67 12.30
N ALA A 155 1.21 32.90 11.04
CA ALA A 155 1.20 31.87 10.01
C ALA A 155 2.22 30.76 10.32
N VAL A 156 3.45 31.12 10.73
CA VAL A 156 4.48 30.17 11.17
C VAL A 156 4.04 29.42 12.43
N ALA A 157 3.46 30.11 13.41
CA ALA A 157 2.95 29.48 14.62
C ALA A 157 1.82 28.48 14.32
N ALA A 158 0.86 28.87 13.49
CA ALA A 158 -0.24 28.02 13.05
C ALA A 158 0.26 26.80 12.26
N TYR A 159 1.26 26.97 11.39
CA TYR A 159 1.91 25.88 10.67
C TYR A 159 2.52 24.86 11.64
N LEU A 160 3.37 25.32 12.57
CA LEU A 160 4.08 24.45 13.50
C LEU A 160 3.12 23.73 14.47
N LEU A 161 2.10 24.44 14.97
CA LEU A 161 1.07 23.85 15.81
C LEU A 161 0.24 22.80 15.07
N THR A 162 -0.16 23.09 13.83
CA THR A 162 -0.93 22.15 12.99
C THR A 162 -0.12 20.91 12.68
N ALA A 163 1.15 21.07 12.28
CA ALA A 163 2.05 19.96 12.00
C ALA A 163 2.31 19.10 13.25
N GLY A 164 2.59 19.74 14.39
CA GLY A 164 2.80 19.05 15.66
C GLY A 164 1.55 18.31 16.14
N ALA A 165 0.35 18.89 15.95
CA ALA A 165 -0.92 18.25 16.29
C ALA A 165 -1.18 16.99 15.45
N HIS A 166 -0.84 17.00 14.16
CA HIS A 166 -1.00 15.84 13.27
C HIS A 166 -0.07 14.67 13.62
N PHE A 167 1.04 14.92 14.33
CA PHE A 167 1.84 13.86 14.95
C PHE A 167 1.25 13.42 16.29
N TYR A 168 1.05 14.39 17.20
CA TYR A 168 0.75 14.13 18.60
C TYR A 168 -0.64 13.51 18.81
N LEU A 169 -1.67 14.00 18.10
CA LEU A 169 -3.04 13.52 18.27
C LEU A 169 -3.18 12.06 17.87
N PRO A 170 -2.78 11.61 16.65
CA PRO A 170 -2.82 10.19 16.32
C PRO A 170 -1.95 9.36 17.26
N TYR A 171 -0.74 9.83 17.61
CA TYR A 171 0.14 9.11 18.53
C TYR A 171 -0.51 8.85 19.89
N ARG A 172 -1.19 9.86 20.45
CA ARG A 172 -1.85 9.79 21.76
C ARG A 172 -3.15 9.01 21.73
N LEU A 173 -3.99 9.23 20.73
CA LEU A 173 -5.31 8.60 20.60
C LEU A 173 -5.23 7.10 20.28
N THR A 174 -4.14 6.68 19.63
CA THR A 174 -3.93 5.27 19.25
C THR A 174 -3.06 4.48 20.22
N ARG A 175 -2.51 5.11 21.27
CA ARG A 175 -1.57 4.49 22.21
C ARG A 175 -2.11 3.18 22.81
N ASP A 176 -3.39 3.19 23.15
CA ASP A 176 -4.04 2.11 23.88
C ASP A 176 -5.17 1.48 23.05
N ARG A 177 -5.09 1.56 21.70
CA ARG A 177 -6.09 1.05 20.76
C ARG A 177 -5.48 0.10 19.74
N THR A 178 -6.24 -0.86 19.26
CA THR A 178 -5.85 -1.67 18.10
C THR A 178 -5.66 -0.78 16.88
N VAL A 179 -4.52 -0.89 16.21
CA VAL A 179 -4.23 -0.27 14.93
C VAL A 179 -3.57 -1.29 14.01
N THR A 180 -4.41 -1.90 13.18
CA THR A 180 -3.99 -2.83 12.11
C THR A 180 -3.43 -2.07 10.91
N ARG A 181 -2.82 -2.79 9.95
CA ARG A 181 -2.45 -2.18 8.65
C ARG A 181 -3.64 -1.61 7.88
N ALA A 182 -4.82 -2.23 7.99
CA ALA A 182 -6.04 -1.69 7.38
C ALA A 182 -6.40 -0.29 7.91
N HIS A 183 -6.25 -0.06 9.22
CA HIS A 183 -6.44 1.27 9.82
C HIS A 183 -5.46 2.27 9.21
N GLN A 184 -4.19 1.90 9.16
CA GLN A 184 -3.14 2.75 8.62
C GLN A 184 -3.40 3.14 7.15
N GLU A 185 -3.62 2.16 6.29
CA GLU A 185 -3.82 2.40 4.86
C GLU A 185 -5.08 3.23 4.61
N PHE A 186 -6.22 2.81 5.16
CA PHE A 186 -7.49 3.47 4.84
C PHE A 186 -7.64 4.85 5.48
N THR A 187 -7.09 5.08 6.68
CA THR A 187 -7.08 6.43 7.29
C THR A 187 -6.20 7.41 6.51
N ASN A 188 -5.02 6.97 6.05
CA ASN A 188 -4.13 7.81 5.25
C ASN A 188 -4.73 8.08 3.86
N TYR A 189 -5.30 7.04 3.23
CA TYR A 189 -6.04 7.17 1.99
C TYR A 189 -7.18 8.19 2.13
N GLN A 190 -8.10 8.00 3.07
CA GLN A 190 -9.23 8.91 3.28
C GLN A 190 -8.79 10.30 3.72
N GLY A 191 -7.67 10.44 4.44
CA GLY A 191 -7.10 11.75 4.73
C GLY A 191 -6.69 12.51 3.47
N SER A 192 -5.90 11.86 2.62
CA SER A 192 -5.43 12.46 1.36
C SER A 192 -6.57 12.73 0.37
N ARG A 193 -7.52 11.81 0.25
CA ARG A 193 -8.68 11.93 -0.65
C ARG A 193 -9.78 12.82 -0.09
N GLY A 194 -9.90 12.89 1.23
CA GLY A 194 -10.72 13.87 1.92
C GLY A 194 -10.26 15.30 1.65
N ILE A 195 -8.95 15.56 1.54
CA ILE A 195 -8.44 16.87 1.10
C ILE A 195 -8.96 17.20 -0.30
N LEU A 196 -8.83 16.27 -1.25
CA LEU A 196 -9.30 16.48 -2.63
C LEU A 196 -10.82 16.68 -2.69
N ALA A 197 -11.59 15.82 -2.02
CA ALA A 197 -13.04 15.97 -1.92
C ALA A 197 -13.43 17.31 -1.29
N GLY A 198 -12.74 17.69 -0.22
CA GLY A 198 -12.95 18.93 0.51
C GLY A 198 -12.66 20.17 -0.34
N LEU A 199 -11.59 20.17 -1.13
CA LEU A 199 -11.27 21.23 -2.09
C LEU A 199 -12.39 21.37 -3.14
N LEU A 200 -12.88 20.25 -3.66
CA LEU A 200 -13.96 20.24 -4.66
C LEU A 200 -15.29 20.72 -4.08
N ILE A 201 -15.65 20.28 -2.86
CA ILE A 201 -16.84 20.74 -2.15
C ILE A 201 -16.72 22.22 -1.79
N GLY A 202 -15.56 22.66 -1.28
CA GLY A 202 -15.31 24.06 -0.94
C GLY A 202 -15.44 24.97 -2.16
N ASN A 203 -14.90 24.57 -3.31
CA ASN A 203 -15.11 25.28 -4.58
C ASN A 203 -16.58 25.26 -5.00
N ALA A 204 -17.27 24.12 -4.86
CA ALA A 204 -18.68 24.01 -5.21
C ALA A 204 -19.56 24.93 -4.34
N LEU A 205 -19.29 25.03 -3.04
CA LEU A 205 -20.08 25.85 -2.11
C LEU A 205 -19.88 27.36 -2.27
N GLN A 206 -18.68 27.80 -2.66
CA GLN A 206 -18.40 29.23 -2.86
C GLN A 206 -19.01 29.80 -4.15
N GLY A 207 -19.28 28.94 -5.13
CA GLY A 207 -19.84 29.36 -6.43
C GLY A 207 -18.95 30.33 -7.20
N ASP A 208 -19.54 31.00 -8.19
CA ASP A 208 -18.87 31.95 -9.09
C ASP A 208 -18.83 33.37 -8.53
N ALA A 209 -18.67 33.52 -7.21
CA ALA A 209 -18.46 34.84 -6.61
C ALA A 209 -17.36 35.59 -7.38
N ASP A 210 -17.71 36.79 -7.83
CA ASP A 210 -17.06 37.53 -8.91
C ASP A 210 -15.54 37.55 -8.75
N GLU A 211 -14.84 37.19 -9.82
CA GLU A 211 -13.36 37.17 -9.95
C GLU A 211 -12.69 38.50 -9.57
N PHE A 212 -13.47 39.59 -9.52
CA PHE A 212 -13.03 40.94 -9.20
C PHE A 212 -13.02 41.28 -7.70
N GLY A 213 -13.57 40.43 -6.83
CA GLY A 213 -13.59 40.62 -5.37
C GLY A 213 -12.47 39.85 -4.67
N GLY A 214 -11.32 40.49 -4.45
CA GLY A 214 -10.07 39.89 -4.00
C GLY A 214 -10.11 38.91 -2.81
N GLY A 215 -9.27 37.88 -2.91
CA GLY A 215 -8.73 37.09 -1.79
C GLY A 215 -9.58 35.92 -1.26
N ASN A 216 -10.90 36.05 -1.16
CA ASN A 216 -11.68 35.09 -0.36
C ASN A 216 -11.96 33.73 -1.02
N ARG A 217 -11.98 33.64 -2.35
CA ARG A 217 -12.30 32.37 -3.06
C ARG A 217 -11.28 31.26 -2.83
N GLY A 218 -10.00 31.62 -2.72
CA GLY A 218 -8.94 30.66 -2.40
C GLY A 218 -9.11 30.08 -1.00
N ARG A 219 -9.64 30.87 -0.07
CA ARG A 219 -9.69 30.52 1.35
C ARG A 219 -10.75 29.47 1.66
N GLY A 220 -11.97 29.63 1.15
CA GLY A 220 -13.03 28.64 1.39
C GLY A 220 -12.70 27.27 0.76
N THR A 221 -11.93 27.28 -0.34
CA THR A 221 -11.51 26.06 -1.03
C THR A 221 -10.47 25.34 -0.19
N VAL A 222 -9.42 26.06 0.22
CA VAL A 222 -8.37 25.54 1.11
C VAL A 222 -8.97 25.05 2.44
N ALA A 223 -9.89 25.82 3.03
CA ALA A 223 -10.63 25.44 4.23
C ALA A 223 -11.44 24.14 4.02
N GLY A 224 -12.11 24.02 2.87
CA GLY A 224 -12.79 22.79 2.46
C GLY A 224 -11.84 21.60 2.48
N GLY A 225 -10.63 21.73 1.92
CA GLY A 225 -9.62 20.67 1.95
C GLY A 225 -9.11 20.34 3.36
N VAL A 226 -8.96 21.32 4.25
CA VAL A 226 -8.56 21.10 5.66
C VAL A 226 -9.63 20.25 6.38
N VAL A 227 -10.89 20.68 6.28
CA VAL A 227 -12.04 20.00 6.88
C VAL A 227 -12.21 18.61 6.28
N GLY A 228 -12.20 18.51 4.96
CA GLY A 228 -12.35 17.26 4.23
C GLY A 228 -11.25 16.25 4.57
N GLY A 229 -9.98 16.67 4.64
CA GLY A 229 -8.88 15.80 5.03
C GLY A 229 -9.00 15.27 6.46
N THR A 230 -9.40 16.13 7.40
CA THR A 230 -9.57 15.76 8.81
C THR A 230 -10.73 14.78 8.97
N LEU A 231 -11.90 15.12 8.41
CA LEU A 231 -13.08 14.26 8.45
C LEU A 231 -12.85 12.94 7.70
N GLY A 232 -12.14 12.98 6.59
CA GLY A 232 -11.73 11.80 5.83
C GLY A 232 -10.88 10.86 6.68
N SER A 233 -9.82 11.34 7.32
CA SER A 233 -8.99 10.48 8.20
C SER A 233 -9.79 9.87 9.36
N VAL A 234 -10.67 10.64 10.01
CA VAL A 234 -11.55 10.13 11.07
C VAL A 234 -12.53 9.08 10.53
N ALA A 235 -13.16 9.35 9.38
CA ALA A 235 -14.08 8.42 8.73
C ALA A 235 -13.37 7.14 8.31
N GLY A 236 -12.15 7.22 7.77
CA GLY A 236 -11.34 6.07 7.43
C GLY A 236 -10.99 5.21 8.64
N PHE A 237 -10.59 5.82 9.75
CA PHE A 237 -10.27 5.07 10.97
C PHE A 237 -11.50 4.35 11.53
N THR A 238 -12.62 5.08 11.67
CA THR A 238 -13.87 4.57 12.23
C THR A 238 -14.55 3.53 11.32
N ALA A 239 -14.38 3.63 10.00
CA ALA A 239 -14.81 2.62 9.04
C ALA A 239 -14.12 1.28 9.30
N VAL A 240 -12.80 1.29 9.52
CA VAL A 240 -12.05 0.06 9.80
C VAL A 240 -12.41 -0.51 11.17
N ASP A 241 -12.59 0.32 12.20
CA ASP A 241 -13.10 -0.13 13.51
C ASP A 241 -14.45 -0.83 13.39
N ARG A 242 -15.37 -0.26 12.59
CA ARG A 242 -16.76 -0.74 12.46
C ARG A 242 -16.87 -2.03 11.67
N TRP A 243 -16.14 -2.14 10.57
CA TRP A 243 -16.29 -3.23 9.61
C TRP A 243 -15.17 -4.26 9.66
N ALA A 244 -14.09 -3.98 10.40
CA ALA A 244 -12.92 -4.83 10.57
C ALA A 244 -12.43 -5.47 9.25
N PRO A 245 -12.28 -4.71 8.15
CA PRO A 245 -11.83 -5.27 6.88
C PRO A 245 -10.41 -5.84 6.99
N THR A 246 -10.10 -6.82 6.16
CA THR A 246 -8.72 -7.22 5.92
C THR A 246 -7.93 -6.06 5.29
N GLN A 247 -6.60 -6.13 5.30
CA GLN A 247 -5.77 -5.12 4.66
C GLN A 247 -6.10 -4.98 3.16
N GLY A 248 -6.22 -6.09 2.44
CA GLY A 248 -6.52 -6.04 1.00
C GLY A 248 -7.95 -5.56 0.71
N THR A 249 -8.92 -5.84 1.58
CA THR A 249 -10.27 -5.25 1.45
C THR A 249 -10.24 -3.73 1.67
N ALA A 250 -9.47 -3.23 2.64
CA ALA A 250 -9.30 -1.79 2.85
C ALA A 250 -8.58 -1.12 1.67
N ASP A 251 -7.56 -1.76 1.11
CA ASP A 251 -6.88 -1.31 -0.10
C ASP A 251 -7.84 -1.27 -1.29
N LEU A 252 -8.72 -2.27 -1.44
CA LEU A 252 -9.73 -2.33 -2.49
C LEU A 252 -10.72 -1.16 -2.38
N TRP A 253 -11.16 -0.81 -1.17
CA TRP A 253 -12.00 0.36 -0.96
C TRP A 253 -11.29 1.61 -1.47
N GLY A 254 -10.02 1.78 -1.11
CA GLY A 254 -9.21 2.89 -1.58
C GLY A 254 -9.08 2.93 -3.10
N HIS A 255 -8.73 1.81 -3.72
CA HIS A 255 -8.60 1.72 -5.18
C HIS A 255 -9.92 2.05 -5.90
N MET A 256 -11.03 1.48 -5.46
CA MET A 256 -12.33 1.74 -6.09
C MET A 256 -12.79 3.18 -5.86
N GLY A 257 -12.46 3.80 -4.71
CA GLY A 257 -12.69 5.22 -4.50
C GLY A 257 -11.86 6.12 -5.43
N ASP A 258 -10.62 5.75 -5.77
CA ASP A 258 -9.81 6.45 -6.77
C ASP A 258 -10.37 6.29 -8.18
N ALA A 259 -10.77 5.07 -8.55
CA ALA A 259 -11.45 4.79 -9.82
C ALA A 259 -12.77 5.57 -9.92
N GLY A 260 -13.51 5.69 -8.81
CA GLY A 260 -14.72 6.49 -8.69
C GLY A 260 -14.46 7.99 -8.88
N PHE A 261 -13.39 8.53 -8.28
CA PHE A 261 -12.95 9.91 -8.49
C PHE A 261 -12.69 10.19 -9.98
N ALA A 262 -11.84 9.35 -10.60
CA ALA A 262 -11.48 9.49 -12.00
C ALA A 262 -12.71 9.38 -12.92
N SER A 263 -13.58 8.40 -12.65
CA SER A 263 -14.81 8.20 -13.43
C SER A 263 -15.80 9.34 -13.27
N GLY A 264 -15.99 9.85 -12.05
CA GLY A 264 -16.85 11.01 -11.78
C GLY A 264 -16.34 12.28 -12.46
N ALA A 265 -15.02 12.51 -12.46
CA ALA A 265 -14.40 13.61 -13.18
C ALA A 265 -14.54 13.46 -14.71
N ALA A 266 -14.33 12.26 -15.26
CA ALA A 266 -14.52 11.98 -16.68
C ALA A 266 -15.98 12.21 -17.11
N LEU A 267 -16.94 11.70 -16.34
CA LEU A 267 -18.37 11.92 -16.57
C LEU A 267 -18.74 13.41 -16.48
N ALA A 268 -18.18 14.13 -15.51
CA ALA A 268 -18.35 15.57 -15.41
C ALA A 268 -17.78 16.32 -16.61
N TYR A 269 -16.64 15.90 -17.17
CA TYR A 269 -16.13 16.52 -18.39
C TYR A 269 -17.01 16.20 -19.61
N ILE A 270 -17.41 14.93 -19.78
CA ILE A 270 -18.23 14.47 -20.90
C ILE A 270 -19.62 15.12 -20.89
N ALA A 271 -20.23 15.29 -19.72
CA ALA A 271 -21.55 15.91 -19.58
C ALA A 271 -21.55 17.44 -19.83
N GLY A 272 -20.38 18.07 -19.91
CA GLY A 272 -20.24 19.50 -20.15
C GLY A 272 -20.45 20.50 -18.98
N PRO A 273 -20.60 20.14 -17.68
CA PRO A 273 -20.58 21.15 -16.62
C PRO A 273 -19.29 21.99 -16.58
N TYR A 274 -18.18 21.46 -17.12
CA TYR A 274 -16.92 22.21 -17.23
C TYR A 274 -16.76 22.98 -18.54
N ASP A 275 -17.74 22.93 -19.46
CA ASP A 275 -17.66 23.69 -20.71
C ASP A 275 -17.61 25.19 -20.45
N SER A 276 -16.89 25.92 -21.30
CA SER A 276 -16.98 27.37 -21.35
C SER A 276 -18.22 27.80 -22.13
N GLU A 277 -19.04 28.67 -21.55
CA GLU A 277 -20.10 29.39 -22.25
C GLU A 277 -19.77 30.88 -22.29
N GLU A 278 -20.03 31.49 -23.44
CA GLU A 278 -19.94 32.94 -23.62
C GLU A 278 -21.24 33.59 -23.18
N VAL A 279 -21.14 34.56 -22.27
CA VAL A 279 -22.27 35.32 -21.76
C VAL A 279 -22.04 36.79 -22.07
N GLU A 280 -22.96 37.38 -22.83
CA GLU A 280 -22.96 38.82 -23.05
C GLU A 280 -23.43 39.53 -21.78
N ARG A 281 -22.58 40.40 -21.22
CA ARG A 281 -22.89 41.27 -20.10
C ARG A 281 -22.84 42.72 -20.53
N THR A 282 -23.71 43.53 -19.95
CA THR A 282 -23.67 44.98 -20.12
C THR A 282 -23.36 45.60 -18.76
N ALA A 283 -22.22 46.30 -18.64
CA ALA A 283 -21.88 47.08 -17.46
C ALA A 283 -21.48 48.51 -17.87
N ASN A 284 -21.98 49.51 -17.13
CA ASN A 284 -21.70 50.92 -17.40
C ASN A 284 -22.00 51.37 -18.86
N GLY A 285 -22.99 50.75 -19.50
CA GLY A 285 -23.36 51.05 -20.89
C GLY A 285 -22.45 50.39 -21.96
N PHE A 286 -21.46 49.60 -21.56
CA PHE A 286 -20.63 48.82 -22.47
C PHE A 286 -21.03 47.35 -22.43
N GLY A 287 -21.33 46.78 -23.61
CA GLY A 287 -21.51 45.34 -23.79
C GLY A 287 -20.15 44.65 -23.95
N TYR A 288 -19.92 43.58 -23.20
CA TYR A 288 -18.75 42.72 -23.34
C TYR A 288 -19.15 41.26 -23.20
N THR A 289 -18.41 40.38 -23.87
CA THR A 289 -18.60 38.92 -23.76
C THR A 289 -17.64 38.38 -22.71
N GLU A 290 -18.19 37.69 -21.72
CA GLU A 290 -17.42 37.02 -20.68
C GLU A 290 -17.52 35.51 -20.88
N SER A 291 -16.38 34.81 -20.92
CA SER A 291 -16.36 33.35 -20.93
C SER A 291 -16.44 32.85 -19.49
N ARG A 292 -17.47 32.05 -19.17
CA ARG A 292 -17.62 31.43 -17.85
C ARG A 292 -17.76 29.92 -17.96
N THR A 293 -17.36 29.20 -16.92
CA THR A 293 -17.63 27.75 -16.85
C THR A 293 -19.11 27.52 -16.59
N ARG A 294 -19.77 26.73 -17.44
CA ARG A 294 -21.22 26.50 -17.46
C ARG A 294 -21.81 26.12 -16.10
N ASN A 295 -21.25 25.11 -15.44
CA ASN A 295 -21.67 24.69 -14.10
C ASN A 295 -20.54 23.94 -13.38
N ARG A 296 -19.49 24.68 -13.00
CA ARG A 296 -18.33 24.11 -12.32
C ARG A 296 -18.71 23.35 -11.04
N GLN A 297 -19.69 23.85 -10.29
CA GLN A 297 -20.19 23.23 -9.06
C GLN A 297 -20.72 21.81 -9.33
N ALA A 298 -21.57 21.64 -10.36
CA ALA A 298 -22.08 20.34 -10.74
C ALA A 298 -20.95 19.37 -11.12
N GLY A 299 -19.94 19.83 -11.85
CA GLY A 299 -18.78 19.01 -12.20
C GLY A 299 -17.99 18.53 -10.98
N HIS A 300 -17.75 19.42 -10.01
CA HIS A 300 -17.08 19.07 -8.75
C HIS A 300 -17.90 18.09 -7.91
N LEU A 301 -19.21 18.31 -7.80
CA LEU A 301 -20.11 17.41 -7.07
C LEU A 301 -20.21 16.02 -7.74
N MET A 302 -20.25 15.95 -9.07
CA MET A 302 -20.19 14.69 -9.82
C MET A 302 -18.89 13.92 -9.53
N THR A 303 -17.77 14.64 -9.44
CA THR A 303 -16.46 14.06 -9.13
C THR A 303 -16.43 13.45 -7.73
N VAL A 304 -16.95 14.17 -6.73
CA VAL A 304 -17.06 13.70 -5.34
C VAL A 304 -18.08 12.56 -5.21
N ALA A 305 -19.22 12.64 -5.91
CA ALA A 305 -20.21 11.58 -5.95
C ALA A 305 -19.62 10.29 -6.55
N GLY A 306 -18.81 10.43 -7.61
CA GLY A 306 -18.05 9.33 -8.20
C GLY A 306 -17.15 8.63 -7.18
N HIS A 307 -16.39 9.39 -6.38
CA HIS A 307 -15.58 8.84 -5.29
C HIS A 307 -16.39 8.04 -4.29
N GLY A 308 -17.52 8.59 -3.81
CA GLY A 308 -18.43 7.91 -2.89
C GLY A 308 -19.01 6.62 -3.48
N ALA A 309 -19.44 6.65 -4.74
CA ALA A 309 -19.92 5.46 -5.45
C ALA A 309 -18.82 4.40 -5.61
N GLY A 310 -17.58 4.83 -5.88
CA GLY A 310 -16.40 3.97 -5.94
C GLY A 310 -16.12 3.27 -4.60
N LEU A 311 -16.12 4.02 -3.49
CA LEU A 311 -15.98 3.44 -2.14
C LEU A 311 -17.06 2.40 -1.86
N ALA A 312 -18.31 2.70 -2.18
CA ALA A 312 -19.44 1.79 -2.01
C ALA A 312 -19.28 0.51 -2.86
N ALA A 313 -18.82 0.64 -4.10
CA ALA A 313 -18.52 -0.49 -4.97
C ALA A 313 -17.38 -1.35 -4.42
N GLY A 314 -16.32 -0.73 -3.89
CA GLY A 314 -15.23 -1.44 -3.22
C GLY A 314 -15.69 -2.18 -1.97
N ALA A 315 -16.54 -1.56 -1.15
CA ALA A 315 -17.17 -2.20 0.01
C ALA A 315 -17.99 -3.42 -0.41
N TRP A 316 -18.85 -3.27 -1.43
CA TRP A 316 -19.66 -4.36 -1.96
C TRP A 316 -18.80 -5.49 -2.55
N LEU A 317 -17.78 -5.18 -3.35
CA LEU A 317 -16.87 -6.22 -3.89
C LEU A 317 -16.13 -6.96 -2.78
N GLY A 318 -15.69 -6.24 -1.74
CA GLY A 318 -14.99 -6.80 -0.60
C GLY A 318 -15.82 -7.73 0.30
N THR A 319 -17.16 -7.70 0.22
CA THR A 319 -18.01 -8.68 0.91
C THR A 319 -18.20 -9.97 0.11
N HIS A 320 -17.94 -9.95 -1.19
CA HIS A 320 -18.15 -11.10 -2.06
C HIS A 320 -16.85 -11.84 -2.37
N ARG A 321 -15.68 -11.23 -2.11
CA ARG A 321 -14.37 -11.77 -2.44
C ARG A 321 -13.30 -11.31 -1.47
N ASP A 322 -12.36 -12.21 -1.22
CA ASP A 322 -11.15 -11.90 -0.47
C ASP A 322 -10.08 -11.36 -1.41
N TYR A 323 -9.68 -10.12 -1.17
CA TYR A 323 -8.56 -9.51 -1.87
C TYR A 323 -7.36 -9.44 -0.94
N THR A 324 -6.19 -9.80 -1.48
CA THR A 324 -4.91 -9.42 -0.90
C THR A 324 -4.52 -8.02 -1.38
N SER A 325 -3.61 -7.36 -0.66
CA SER A 325 -3.03 -6.09 -1.13
C SER A 325 -2.32 -6.23 -2.49
N GLY A 326 -1.74 -7.39 -2.77
CA GLY A 326 -1.17 -7.72 -4.07
C GLY A 326 -2.19 -7.72 -5.20
N ASN A 327 -3.35 -8.34 -4.95
CA ASN A 327 -4.45 -8.38 -5.92
C ASN A 327 -4.96 -6.97 -6.23
N VAL A 328 -5.14 -6.12 -5.22
CA VAL A 328 -5.57 -4.74 -5.44
C VAL A 328 -4.54 -3.93 -6.24
N SER A 329 -3.26 -4.12 -5.94
CA SER A 329 -2.17 -3.49 -6.70
C SER A 329 -2.20 -3.90 -8.18
N ALA A 330 -2.40 -5.18 -8.48
CA ALA A 330 -2.57 -5.67 -9.85
C ALA A 330 -3.87 -5.19 -10.51
N LEU A 331 -4.97 -5.10 -9.75
CA LEU A 331 -6.25 -4.55 -10.22
C LEU A 331 -6.11 -3.07 -10.62
N ARG A 332 -5.28 -2.31 -9.90
CA ARG A 332 -4.96 -0.93 -10.26
C ARG A 332 -4.22 -0.84 -11.60
N SER A 333 -3.21 -1.69 -11.83
CA SER A 333 -2.59 -1.85 -13.16
C SER A 333 -3.64 -2.14 -14.22
N ALA A 334 -4.52 -3.12 -14.01
CA ALA A 334 -5.53 -3.50 -14.98
C ALA A 334 -6.50 -2.34 -15.30
N THR A 335 -6.86 -1.53 -14.30
CA THR A 335 -7.68 -0.33 -14.46
C THR A 335 -6.99 0.71 -15.35
N LEU A 336 -5.73 1.02 -15.06
CA LEU A 336 -4.94 2.00 -15.81
C LEU A 336 -4.64 1.52 -17.24
N LEU A 337 -4.26 0.25 -17.40
CA LEU A 337 -4.05 -0.38 -18.70
C LEU A 337 -5.33 -0.36 -19.54
N GLY A 338 -6.47 -0.66 -18.93
CA GLY A 338 -7.77 -0.57 -19.59
C GLY A 338 -8.03 0.85 -20.09
N ALA A 339 -7.85 1.86 -19.23
CA ALA A 339 -8.04 3.25 -19.62
C ALA A 339 -7.09 3.69 -20.73
N GLN A 340 -5.80 3.36 -20.61
CA GLN A 340 -4.77 3.64 -21.62
C GLN A 340 -5.12 2.98 -22.97
N THR A 341 -5.58 1.72 -22.94
CA THR A 341 -6.03 0.98 -24.13
C THR A 341 -7.25 1.64 -24.76
N GLY A 342 -8.23 2.07 -23.96
CA GLY A 342 -9.41 2.78 -24.42
C GLY A 342 -9.07 4.08 -25.15
N ILE A 343 -8.18 4.91 -24.59
CA ILE A 343 -7.68 6.13 -25.25
C ILE A 343 -7.02 5.79 -26.59
N THR A 344 -6.14 4.79 -26.58
CA THR A 344 -5.38 4.37 -27.77
C THR A 344 -6.31 3.91 -28.90
N LEU A 345 -7.32 3.08 -28.59
CA LEU A 345 -8.28 2.60 -29.58
C LEU A 345 -9.13 3.74 -30.16
N THR A 346 -9.55 4.70 -29.32
CA THR A 346 -10.29 5.88 -29.80
C THR A 346 -9.43 6.73 -30.75
N ARG A 347 -8.14 6.93 -30.44
CA ARG A 347 -7.19 7.62 -31.32
C ARG A 347 -6.96 6.87 -32.64
N ILE A 348 -6.78 5.56 -32.61
CA ILE A 348 -6.63 4.73 -33.81
C ILE A 348 -7.87 4.82 -34.72
N ALA A 349 -9.06 4.99 -34.13
CA ALA A 349 -10.29 5.21 -34.87
C ALA A 349 -10.40 6.62 -35.51
N GLY A 350 -9.37 7.47 -35.38
CA GLY A 350 -9.31 8.80 -35.97
C GLY A 350 -10.13 9.84 -35.21
N VAL A 351 -10.45 9.58 -33.94
CA VAL A 351 -11.25 10.50 -33.12
C VAL A 351 -10.32 11.42 -32.33
N GLU A 352 -10.43 12.71 -32.62
CA GLU A 352 -9.61 13.77 -32.03
C GLU A 352 -10.30 14.51 -30.87
N GLU A 353 -11.61 14.30 -30.68
CA GLU A 353 -12.37 15.02 -29.67
C GLU A 353 -12.05 14.52 -28.25
N ASN A 354 -11.63 15.42 -27.36
CA ASN A 354 -11.28 15.12 -25.97
C ASN A 354 -12.39 14.36 -25.20
N ARG A 355 -13.66 14.65 -25.47
CA ARG A 355 -14.79 13.94 -24.85
C ARG A 355 -14.84 12.48 -25.24
N ALA A 356 -14.59 12.19 -26.52
CA ALA A 356 -14.55 10.83 -27.01
C ALA A 356 -13.32 10.09 -26.47
N LEU A 357 -12.17 10.74 -26.36
CA LEU A 357 -10.96 10.18 -25.74
C LEU A 357 -11.21 9.81 -24.27
N LEU A 358 -11.81 10.71 -23.49
CA LEU A 358 -12.18 10.44 -22.09
C LEU A 358 -13.27 9.37 -21.97
N SER A 359 -14.20 9.31 -22.92
CA SER A 359 -15.20 8.23 -22.98
C SER A 359 -14.53 6.88 -23.23
N GLY A 360 -13.55 6.83 -24.14
CA GLY A 360 -12.71 5.67 -24.38
C GLY A 360 -11.92 5.26 -23.12
N ALA A 361 -11.29 6.23 -22.46
CA ALA A 361 -10.56 6.01 -21.20
C ALA A 361 -11.48 5.43 -20.11
N LEU A 362 -12.67 6.00 -19.94
CA LEU A 362 -13.65 5.56 -18.95
C LEU A 362 -14.12 4.13 -19.24
N ALA A 363 -14.55 3.86 -20.48
CA ALA A 363 -15.00 2.53 -20.90
C ALA A 363 -13.89 1.50 -20.74
N GLY A 364 -12.68 1.82 -21.21
CA GLY A 364 -11.50 0.99 -21.08
C GLY A 364 -11.14 0.71 -19.62
N GLY A 365 -11.16 1.73 -18.75
CA GLY A 365 -10.87 1.58 -17.33
C GLY A 365 -11.86 0.67 -16.61
N LEU A 366 -13.16 0.81 -16.90
CA LEU A 366 -14.21 -0.07 -16.35
C LEU A 366 -14.06 -1.51 -16.84
N LEU A 367 -13.77 -1.71 -18.12
CA LEU A 367 -13.45 -3.04 -18.67
C LEU A 367 -12.17 -3.61 -18.07
N GLY A 368 -11.18 -2.77 -17.78
CA GLY A 368 -9.94 -3.13 -17.10
C GLY A 368 -10.19 -3.60 -15.66
N ILE A 369 -11.08 -2.94 -14.91
CA ILE A 369 -11.51 -3.39 -13.59
C ILE A 369 -12.20 -4.75 -13.71
N ALA A 370 -13.21 -4.88 -14.57
CA ALA A 370 -13.98 -6.12 -14.71
C ALA A 370 -13.13 -7.31 -15.21
N GLY A 371 -12.21 -7.06 -16.15
CA GLY A 371 -11.27 -8.03 -16.66
C GLY A 371 -10.20 -8.41 -15.64
N GLY A 372 -9.60 -7.42 -14.97
CA GLY A 372 -8.60 -7.63 -13.92
C GLY A 372 -9.16 -8.40 -12.74
N ASP A 373 -10.37 -8.05 -12.29
CA ASP A 373 -11.09 -8.77 -11.23
C ASP A 373 -11.28 -10.25 -11.56
N ARG A 374 -11.70 -10.58 -12.79
CA ARG A 374 -11.82 -11.98 -13.24
C ARG A 374 -10.48 -12.70 -13.33
N LEU A 375 -9.41 -12.02 -13.76
CA LEU A 375 -8.07 -12.60 -13.86
C LEU A 375 -7.46 -12.90 -12.48
N LEU A 376 -7.83 -12.13 -11.46
CA LEU A 376 -7.34 -12.26 -10.08
C LEU A 376 -8.07 -13.34 -9.27
N LEU A 377 -9.24 -13.80 -9.72
CA LEU A 377 -10.03 -14.83 -9.02
C LEU A 377 -9.24 -16.08 -8.57
N PRO A 378 -8.36 -16.69 -9.39
CA PRO A 378 -7.68 -17.92 -9.01
C PRO A 378 -6.33 -17.70 -8.33
N VAL A 379 -5.95 -16.45 -8.00
CA VAL A 379 -4.58 -16.12 -7.56
C VAL A 379 -4.62 -15.21 -6.33
N ALA A 380 -3.82 -15.55 -5.32
CA ALA A 380 -3.58 -14.70 -4.15
C ALA A 380 -2.16 -14.13 -4.22
N LEU A 381 -2.02 -12.92 -4.76
CA LEU A 381 -0.73 -12.23 -4.86
C LEU A 381 -0.35 -11.60 -3.53
N ASP A 382 0.93 -11.61 -3.18
CA ASP A 382 1.43 -10.75 -2.11
C ASP A 382 1.66 -9.31 -2.59
N SER A 383 1.90 -8.39 -1.64
CA SER A 383 2.10 -6.97 -1.95
C SER A 383 3.30 -6.72 -2.87
N GLY A 384 4.34 -7.56 -2.80
CA GLY A 384 5.53 -7.42 -3.64
C GLY A 384 5.25 -7.80 -5.08
N GLU A 385 4.58 -8.93 -5.30
CA GLU A 385 4.15 -9.40 -6.62
C GLU A 385 3.21 -8.39 -7.30
N GLY A 386 2.23 -7.88 -6.57
CA GLY A 386 1.34 -6.82 -7.07
C GLY A 386 2.07 -5.53 -7.43
N LEU A 387 3.10 -5.17 -6.67
CA LEU A 387 3.93 -3.98 -6.96
C LEU A 387 4.82 -4.20 -8.19
N LEU A 388 5.37 -5.40 -8.37
CA LEU A 388 6.15 -5.76 -9.56
C LEU A 388 5.31 -5.66 -10.84
N ILE A 389 4.03 -6.06 -10.80
CA ILE A 389 3.13 -5.90 -11.95
C ILE A 389 2.94 -4.40 -12.29
N ASN A 390 2.70 -3.56 -11.28
CA ASN A 390 2.60 -2.10 -11.47
C ASN A 390 3.90 -1.50 -12.04
N ALA A 391 5.05 -1.90 -11.51
CA ALA A 391 6.34 -1.43 -12.01
C ALA A 391 6.57 -1.89 -13.45
N ALA A 392 6.19 -3.12 -13.80
CA ALA A 392 6.35 -3.67 -15.13
C ALA A 392 5.45 -3.01 -16.18
N HIS A 393 4.22 -2.62 -15.80
CA HIS A 393 3.37 -1.76 -16.62
C HIS A 393 4.13 -0.48 -16.99
N LEU A 394 4.57 0.29 -16.00
CA LEU A 394 5.24 1.58 -16.23
C LEU A 394 6.56 1.43 -16.98
N ALA A 395 7.37 0.43 -16.62
CA ALA A 395 8.65 0.16 -17.27
C ALA A 395 8.47 -0.27 -18.73
N GLY A 396 7.47 -1.11 -19.03
CA GLY A 396 7.13 -1.50 -20.39
C GLY A 396 6.69 -0.31 -21.24
N ALA A 397 5.86 0.57 -20.68
CA ALA A 397 5.43 1.81 -21.33
C ALA A 397 6.62 2.71 -21.67
N ALA A 398 7.50 2.94 -20.69
CA ALA A 398 8.67 3.81 -20.83
C ALA A 398 9.69 3.25 -21.82
N LEU A 399 9.95 1.94 -21.78
CA LEU A 399 10.85 1.27 -22.73
C LEU A 399 10.32 1.38 -24.17
N ALA A 400 9.03 1.14 -24.38
CA ALA A 400 8.42 1.25 -25.71
C ALA A 400 8.42 2.69 -26.22
N LEU A 401 8.03 3.66 -25.38
CA LEU A 401 8.09 5.09 -25.74
C LEU A 401 9.51 5.55 -26.08
N GLY A 402 10.51 5.17 -25.26
CA GLY A 402 11.91 5.50 -25.52
C GLY A 402 12.42 4.88 -26.81
N THR A 403 12.01 3.65 -27.12
CA THR A 403 12.36 2.98 -28.38
C THR A 403 11.72 3.69 -29.58
N THR A 404 10.43 4.04 -29.49
CA THR A 404 9.74 4.81 -30.53
C THR A 404 10.40 6.17 -30.75
N TYR A 405 10.80 6.85 -29.68
CA TYR A 405 11.49 8.14 -29.74
C TYR A 405 12.85 8.05 -30.45
N LEU A 406 13.56 6.92 -30.37
CA LEU A 406 14.82 6.72 -31.09
C LEU A 406 14.65 6.40 -32.58
N ILE A 407 13.46 5.94 -32.99
CA ILE A 407 13.17 5.52 -34.37
C ILE A 407 12.50 6.65 -35.17
N VAL A 408 11.76 7.53 -34.49
CA VAL A 408 10.89 8.54 -35.11
C VAL A 408 11.45 9.93 -34.79
N ASP A 409 11.89 10.64 -35.83
CA ASP A 409 12.55 11.96 -35.70
C ASP A 409 11.58 13.12 -35.42
N ASP A 410 10.26 12.93 -35.59
CA ASP A 410 9.25 14.00 -35.42
C ASP A 410 8.02 13.51 -34.62
N PHE A 411 7.68 14.25 -33.56
CA PHE A 411 6.62 13.91 -32.60
C PHE A 411 5.24 14.40 -33.06
N ASP A 412 5.18 15.56 -33.74
CA ASP A 412 3.93 16.31 -33.91
C ASP A 412 2.94 15.60 -34.84
N ASP A 413 3.43 14.83 -35.82
CA ASP A 413 2.60 14.08 -36.77
C ASP A 413 2.35 12.60 -36.37
N ARG A 414 2.80 12.18 -35.17
CA ARG A 414 2.89 10.75 -34.81
C ARG A 414 2.30 10.40 -33.45
N GLU A 415 1.41 11.21 -32.88
CA GLU A 415 0.79 10.98 -31.56
C GLU A 415 0.22 9.55 -31.42
N VAL A 416 -0.53 9.08 -32.42
CA VAL A 416 -1.13 7.73 -32.44
C VAL A 416 -0.07 6.64 -32.31
N LEU A 417 1.10 6.81 -32.92
CA LEU A 417 2.20 5.85 -32.84
C LEU A 417 2.80 5.80 -31.43
N TYR A 418 3.05 6.95 -30.80
CA TYR A 418 3.56 7.00 -29.41
C TYR A 418 2.57 6.40 -28.42
N LEU A 419 1.28 6.74 -28.53
CA LEU A 419 0.24 6.17 -27.67
C LEU A 419 0.13 4.65 -27.87
N SER A 420 0.10 4.19 -29.13
CA SER A 420 -0.01 2.76 -29.44
C SER A 420 1.19 1.96 -28.94
N THR A 421 2.40 2.46 -29.18
CA THR A 421 3.62 1.79 -28.73
C THR A 421 3.75 1.78 -27.21
N SER A 422 3.41 2.89 -26.54
CA SER A 422 3.31 2.94 -25.08
C SER A 422 2.35 1.89 -24.54
N THR A 423 1.14 1.80 -25.10
CA THR A 423 0.11 0.85 -24.68
C THR A 423 0.52 -0.59 -24.90
N LEU A 424 1.14 -0.90 -26.04
CA LEU A 424 1.70 -2.23 -26.29
C LEU A 424 2.81 -2.57 -25.30
N GLY A 425 3.73 -1.64 -25.04
CA GLY A 425 4.79 -1.81 -24.04
C GLY A 425 4.24 -2.06 -22.65
N SER A 426 3.25 -1.26 -22.23
CA SER A 426 2.52 -1.41 -20.98
C SER A 426 1.90 -2.80 -20.83
N LEU A 427 1.17 -3.27 -21.85
CA LEU A 427 0.50 -4.57 -21.86
C LEU A 427 1.49 -5.72 -21.81
N LEU A 428 2.58 -5.65 -22.60
CA LEU A 428 3.62 -6.68 -22.62
C LEU A 428 4.37 -6.74 -21.29
N GLY A 429 4.77 -5.60 -20.74
CA GLY A 429 5.47 -5.53 -19.45
C GLY A 429 4.64 -6.13 -18.32
N ALA A 430 3.40 -5.67 -18.16
CA ALA A 430 2.49 -6.20 -17.16
C ALA A 430 2.17 -7.68 -17.37
N GLY A 431 1.91 -8.10 -18.62
CA GLY A 431 1.55 -9.48 -18.96
C GLY A 431 2.68 -10.48 -18.70
N LEU A 432 3.94 -10.12 -19.01
CA LEU A 432 5.11 -10.98 -18.75
C LEU A 432 5.32 -11.19 -17.25
N VAL A 433 5.25 -10.12 -16.45
CA VAL A 433 5.41 -10.24 -15.00
C VAL A 433 4.22 -10.93 -14.35
N TRP A 434 2.99 -10.63 -14.78
CA TRP A 434 1.79 -11.35 -14.33
C TRP A 434 1.95 -12.85 -14.50
N ARG A 435 2.38 -13.32 -15.68
CA ARG A 435 2.61 -14.74 -15.93
C ARG A 435 3.60 -15.32 -14.92
N ALA A 436 4.75 -14.67 -14.74
CA ALA A 436 5.79 -15.13 -13.83
C ALA A 436 5.29 -15.25 -12.37
N VAL A 437 4.63 -14.21 -11.84
CA VAL A 437 4.18 -14.22 -10.43
C VAL A 437 2.92 -15.07 -10.22
N SER A 438 2.05 -15.20 -11.21
CA SER A 438 0.80 -15.96 -11.08
C SER A 438 1.05 -17.48 -11.02
N ASP A 439 2.07 -17.98 -11.70
CA ASP A 439 2.42 -19.40 -11.67
C ASP A 439 2.97 -19.78 -10.28
N ASP A 440 3.83 -18.94 -9.68
CA ASP A 440 4.35 -19.11 -8.32
C ASP A 440 3.23 -19.02 -7.27
N ALA A 441 2.33 -18.03 -7.39
CA ALA A 441 1.20 -17.87 -6.49
C ALA A 441 0.23 -19.06 -6.54
N ARG A 442 -0.07 -19.61 -7.73
CA ARG A 442 -0.88 -20.83 -7.88
C ARG A 442 -0.18 -22.05 -7.28
N GLY A 443 1.14 -22.16 -7.46
CA GLY A 443 1.94 -23.22 -6.85
C GLY A 443 1.84 -23.21 -5.32
N ARG A 444 1.88 -22.02 -4.70
CA ARG A 444 1.68 -21.85 -3.24
C ARG A 444 0.29 -22.27 -2.81
N SER A 445 -0.76 -21.85 -3.52
CA SER A 445 -2.14 -22.24 -3.21
C SER A 445 -2.39 -23.75 -3.36
N ALA A 446 -1.83 -24.37 -4.39
CA ALA A 446 -1.93 -25.82 -4.61
C ALA A 446 -1.13 -26.62 -3.57
N SER A 447 0.02 -26.11 -3.14
CA SER A 447 0.80 -26.71 -2.06
C SER A 447 0.05 -26.65 -0.74
N ALA A 448 -0.57 -25.51 -0.43
CA ALA A 448 -1.36 -25.33 0.79
C ALA A 448 -2.61 -26.24 0.83
N SER A 449 -3.23 -26.52 -0.32
CA SER A 449 -4.38 -27.43 -0.39
C SER A 449 -4.00 -28.92 -0.53
N GLY A 450 -2.79 -29.22 -1.03
CA GLY A 450 -2.32 -30.57 -1.32
C GLY A 450 -1.60 -31.29 -0.17
N THR A 451 -1.19 -30.59 0.89
CA THR A 451 -0.53 -31.20 2.07
C THR A 451 -1.49 -31.86 3.06
N GLY A 452 -2.23 -32.85 2.56
CA GLY A 452 -2.50 -34.10 3.30
C GLY A 452 -1.44 -35.19 3.02
N GLY A 453 -0.44 -34.94 2.16
CA GLY A 453 0.60 -35.91 1.79
C GLY A 453 2.01 -35.32 1.84
N SER A 454 2.77 -35.70 2.87
CA SER A 454 4.17 -35.32 3.11
C SER A 454 5.11 -35.71 1.95
N ARG A 455 5.58 -34.72 1.18
CA ARG A 455 6.91 -34.72 0.54
C ARG A 455 7.48 -33.30 0.55
N ILE A 456 8.37 -33.03 1.49
CA ILE A 456 9.10 -31.77 1.57
C ILE A 456 10.35 -31.86 0.69
N SER A 457 10.32 -31.15 -0.45
CA SER A 457 11.54 -30.71 -1.13
C SER A 457 11.86 -29.30 -0.65
N GLY A 458 13.02 -29.13 0.01
CA GLY A 458 13.49 -27.83 0.44
C GLY A 458 13.83 -26.94 -0.75
N ALA A 459 13.07 -25.85 -0.92
CA ALA A 459 13.45 -24.72 -1.78
C ALA A 459 13.75 -23.53 -0.86
N GLY A 460 15.00 -23.07 -0.88
CA GLY A 460 15.47 -21.97 -0.07
C GLY A 460 14.82 -20.66 -0.47
N SER A 461 14.16 -19.98 0.47
CA SER A 461 13.79 -18.58 0.32
C SER A 461 15.06 -17.73 0.44
N THR A 462 15.58 -17.24 -0.68
CA THR A 462 16.56 -16.14 -0.65
C THR A 462 15.87 -14.89 -0.12
N ARG A 463 16.10 -14.55 1.16
CA ARG A 463 15.84 -13.21 1.68
C ARG A 463 16.76 -12.24 0.94
N VAL A 464 16.16 -11.39 0.11
CA VAL A 464 16.84 -10.19 -0.39
C VAL A 464 16.73 -9.14 0.69
N GLU A 465 17.77 -9.00 1.51
CA GLU A 465 17.89 -7.89 2.45
C GLU A 465 18.27 -6.63 1.66
N VAL A 466 17.30 -5.73 1.49
CA VAL A 466 17.54 -4.40 0.92
C VAL A 466 17.94 -3.47 2.07
N HIS A 467 19.22 -3.10 2.14
CA HIS A 467 19.70 -2.11 3.11
C HIS A 467 19.19 -0.70 2.74
N PRO A 468 18.42 -0.02 3.62
CA PRO A 468 17.88 1.32 3.33
C PRO A 468 18.95 2.40 3.15
N GLY A 469 20.19 2.16 3.61
CA GLY A 469 21.30 3.11 3.50
C GLY A 469 21.89 3.26 2.10
N ALA A 470 21.71 2.27 1.21
CA ALA A 470 22.34 2.27 -0.12
C ALA A 470 21.68 3.27 -1.10
N LEU A 471 20.40 3.60 -0.90
CA LEU A 471 19.67 4.56 -1.76
C LEU A 471 19.97 6.03 -1.43
N LEU A 472 20.43 6.32 -0.21
CA LEU A 472 20.76 7.70 0.22
C LEU A 472 22.22 8.09 -0.04
N GLN A 473 23.13 7.11 -0.15
CA GLN A 473 24.55 7.38 -0.39
C GLN A 473 24.85 7.86 -1.82
N GLY A 474 24.05 7.48 -2.81
CA GLY A 474 24.23 7.93 -4.20
C GLY A 474 23.90 9.41 -4.42
N TRP A 475 23.10 10.03 -3.53
CA TRP A 475 22.64 11.42 -3.69
C TRP A 475 23.52 12.45 -2.97
N LEU A 476 24.39 12.00 -2.04
CA LEU A 476 25.22 12.87 -1.20
C LEU A 476 26.65 13.08 -1.73
N HIS A 477 27.01 12.58 -2.92
CA HIS A 477 28.37 12.69 -3.48
C HIS A 477 28.49 13.53 -4.77
N SER A 478 27.44 14.25 -5.20
CA SER A 478 27.57 15.27 -6.24
C SER A 478 27.91 16.63 -5.61
N GLY A 479 29.20 16.88 -5.41
CA GLY A 479 29.73 18.18 -5.00
C GLY A 479 29.58 19.27 -6.08
N PRO A 480 29.65 20.56 -5.71
CA PRO A 480 29.16 21.66 -6.52
C PRO A 480 30.30 22.36 -7.27
N GLU A 481 30.51 22.05 -8.55
CA GLU A 481 31.32 22.91 -9.42
C GLU A 481 30.82 22.86 -10.87
N ARG A 482 29.76 23.61 -11.19
CA ARG A 482 29.60 24.35 -12.48
C ARG A 482 28.62 25.52 -12.30
N PRO A 483 28.92 26.71 -12.85
CA PRO A 483 28.04 27.88 -12.74
C PRO A 483 26.81 27.73 -13.64
N ILE A 484 25.63 27.99 -13.06
CA ILE A 484 24.36 28.08 -13.79
C ILE A 484 24.25 29.49 -14.39
N PRO A 485 23.91 29.65 -15.68
CA PRO A 485 23.68 30.97 -16.26
C PRO A 485 22.42 31.61 -15.68
N THR A 486 22.59 32.83 -15.20
CA THR A 486 21.54 33.68 -14.64
C THR A 486 20.58 34.15 -15.73
N LEU A 487 19.34 33.68 -15.71
CA LEU A 487 18.25 34.22 -16.55
C LEU A 487 16.91 34.08 -15.82
N LEU A 488 16.62 35.03 -14.93
CA LEU A 488 15.34 35.73 -14.81
C LEU A 488 15.42 36.71 -13.64
N THR A 489 15.39 38.01 -13.93
CA THR A 489 15.20 39.06 -12.94
C THR A 489 13.75 39.52 -13.06
N VAL A 490 12.90 39.15 -12.10
CA VAL A 490 11.59 39.79 -11.93
C VAL A 490 11.80 40.91 -10.92
N ARG A 491 11.64 42.17 -11.37
CA ARG A 491 11.52 43.31 -10.46
C ARG A 491 10.06 43.46 -10.06
N PHE A 492 9.86 43.74 -8.77
CA PHE A 492 8.59 44.11 -8.16
C PHE A 492 7.98 45.35 -8.80
#